data_AF-A0A952RQC7-F1
#
_entry.id   AF-A0A952RQC7-F1
#
_cell.length_a   1.000
_cell.length_b   1.000
_cell.length_c   1.000
_cell.angle_alpha   90.00
_cell.angle_beta   90.00
_cell.angle_gamma   90.00
#
_symmetry.space_group_name_H-M   'P 1'
#
loop_
_entity.id
_entity.type
_entity.pdbx_description
1 polymer ?
#
loop_
_entity_poly.entity_id
_entity_poly.type
_entity_poly.pdbx_seq_one_letter_code
_entity_poly.pdbx_strand_id
1 'polypeptide(L)'
;MSDVTATTAPPPAHPSRELLRERIDHMTLRSFGERRVLRASRKNGATSVWDPLERAVVDAATALWESAGSDLVEDLGAYCAFLARELERNEQRDLPPAEETMRLCSLAPRALDALDVIAGPLLTERAEANPVTREMARAFGQIRAELMMATPHFTKAA
;
A
#
# COMPACT_ATOMS: atom_id res chain seq x y z
N MET A 1 -30.24 32.47 -35.63
CA MET A 1 -30.29 31.65 -34.41
C MET A 1 -29.39 30.47 -34.67
N SER A 2 -28.22 30.42 -34.03
CA SER A 2 -27.22 29.38 -34.26
C SER A 2 -27.11 28.56 -32.98
N ASP A 3 -27.61 27.34 -33.02
CA ASP A 3 -27.43 26.37 -31.95
C ASP A 3 -25.98 25.90 -31.93
N VAL A 4 -25.27 26.23 -30.85
CA VAL A 4 -23.95 25.68 -30.53
C VAL A 4 -24.21 24.36 -29.81
N THR A 5 -24.18 23.26 -30.55
CA THR A 5 -24.06 21.93 -29.96
C THR A 5 -22.66 21.80 -29.35
N ALA A 6 -22.57 22.02 -28.04
CA ALA A 6 -21.41 21.65 -27.27
C ALA A 6 -21.24 20.12 -27.36
N THR A 7 -20.29 19.67 -28.15
CA THR A 7 -19.82 18.28 -28.16
C THR A 7 -19.19 18.00 -26.80
N THR A 8 -19.99 17.47 -25.88
CA THR A 8 -19.49 16.88 -24.64
C THR A 8 -18.70 15.64 -25.05
N ALA A 9 -17.37 15.74 -25.05
CA ALA A 9 -16.50 14.59 -25.21
C ALA A 9 -16.89 13.53 -24.18
N PRO A 10 -16.93 12.23 -24.54
CA PRO A 10 -17.19 11.18 -23.57
C PRO A 10 -16.15 11.29 -22.43
N PRO A 11 -16.55 11.00 -21.17
CA PRO A 11 -15.63 11.03 -20.04
C PRO A 11 -14.41 10.15 -20.36
N PRO A 12 -13.21 10.50 -19.86
CA PRO A 12 -12.02 9.70 -20.10
C PRO A 12 -12.30 8.25 -19.70
N ALA A 13 -12.03 7.32 -20.62
CA ALA A 13 -12.24 5.90 -20.38
C ALA A 13 -11.46 5.50 -19.13
N HIS A 14 -12.15 4.92 -18.15
CA HIS A 14 -11.50 4.27 -17.01
C HIS A 14 -10.42 3.31 -17.55
N PRO A 15 -9.20 3.31 -16.98
CA PRO A 15 -8.14 2.44 -17.46
C PRO A 15 -8.66 1.00 -17.49
N SER A 16 -8.38 0.29 -18.59
CA SER A 16 -8.77 -1.12 -18.69
C SER A 16 -8.18 -1.88 -17.50
N ARG A 17 -8.92 -2.87 -16.98
CA ARG A 17 -8.47 -3.70 -15.84
C ARG A 17 -7.07 -4.29 -16.08
N GLU A 18 -6.71 -4.54 -17.35
CA GLU A 18 -5.39 -5.00 -17.78
C GLU A 18 -4.29 -3.96 -17.59
N LEU A 19 -4.51 -2.70 -18.00
CA LEU A 19 -3.54 -1.61 -17.78
C LEU A 19 -3.34 -1.32 -16.29
N LEU A 20 -4.44 -1.37 -15.52
CA LEU A 20 -4.37 -1.23 -14.07
C LEU A 20 -3.55 -2.36 -13.44
N ARG A 21 -3.77 -3.60 -13.89
CA ARG A 21 -3.02 -4.77 -13.45
C ARG A 21 -1.54 -4.63 -13.79
N GLU A 22 -1.20 -4.32 -15.03
CA GLU A 22 0.20 -4.13 -15.43
C GLU A 22 0.87 -3.05 -14.58
N ARG A 23 0.16 -1.98 -14.23
CA ARG A 23 0.67 -0.91 -13.37
C ARG A 23 0.91 -1.38 -11.93
N ILE A 24 -0.05 -2.09 -11.31
CA ILE A 24 0.09 -2.62 -9.94
C ILE A 24 1.18 -3.71 -9.90
N ASP A 25 1.19 -4.62 -10.87
CA ASP A 25 2.18 -5.69 -11.00
C ASP A 25 3.59 -5.13 -11.18
N HIS A 26 3.75 -4.14 -12.06
CA HIS A 26 5.05 -3.51 -12.33
C HIS A 26 5.57 -2.73 -11.12
N MET A 27 4.70 -2.11 -10.33
CA MET A 27 5.13 -1.24 -9.22
C MET A 27 5.28 -1.97 -7.88
N THR A 28 4.48 -3.00 -7.61
CA THR A 28 4.35 -3.56 -6.26
C THR A 28 4.80 -5.03 -6.23
N LEU A 29 4.29 -5.87 -7.13
CA LEU A 29 4.59 -7.31 -7.11
C LEU A 29 6.02 -7.62 -7.60
N ARG A 30 6.55 -6.85 -8.56
CA ARG A 30 7.95 -7.00 -8.99
C ARG A 30 8.93 -6.74 -7.83
N SER A 31 8.78 -5.65 -7.09
CA SER A 31 9.65 -5.32 -5.95
C SER A 31 9.62 -6.40 -4.86
N PHE A 32 8.47 -7.03 -4.63
CA PHE A 32 8.39 -8.18 -3.72
C PHE A 32 9.05 -9.44 -4.26
N GLY A 33 8.93 -9.71 -5.57
CA GLY A 33 9.66 -10.79 -6.24
C GLY A 33 11.17 -10.66 -6.06
N GLU A 34 11.72 -9.47 -6.30
CA GLU A 34 13.15 -9.18 -6.16
C GLU A 34 13.63 -9.33 -4.71
N ARG A 35 12.85 -8.82 -3.75
CA ARG A 35 13.12 -8.99 -2.31
C ARG A 35 13.13 -10.45 -1.87
N ARG A 36 12.20 -11.28 -2.35
CA ARG A 36 12.18 -12.73 -2.04
C ARG A 36 13.43 -13.44 -2.56
N VAL A 37 13.93 -13.06 -3.73
CA VAL A 37 15.20 -13.60 -4.27
C VAL A 37 16.39 -13.17 -3.41
N LEU A 38 16.46 -11.89 -3.04
CA LEU A 38 17.51 -11.36 -2.16
C LEU A 38 17.54 -12.11 -0.82
N ARG A 39 16.39 -12.32 -0.19
CA ARG A 39 16.28 -13.06 1.07
C ARG A 39 16.70 -14.52 0.96
N ALA A 40 16.28 -15.20 -0.11
CA ALA A 40 16.67 -16.59 -0.36
C ALA A 40 18.19 -16.77 -0.54
N SER A 41 18.90 -15.71 -0.93
CA SER A 41 20.36 -15.72 -1.08
C SER A 41 21.13 -15.47 0.22
N ARG A 42 20.46 -15.10 1.32
CA ARG A 42 21.10 -14.84 2.61
C ARG A 42 21.29 -16.11 3.43
N LYS A 43 22.49 -16.25 4.02
CA LYS A 43 22.86 -17.38 4.89
C LYS A 43 22.20 -17.35 6.28
N ASN A 44 21.76 -16.19 6.75
CA ASN A 44 21.16 -16.02 8.07
C ASN A 44 19.65 -15.80 7.92
N GLY A 45 18.90 -16.90 7.86
CA GLY A 45 17.45 -16.92 7.81
C GLY A 45 16.83 -16.58 9.16
N ALA A 46 16.67 -15.29 9.45
CA ALA A 46 15.73 -14.82 10.44
C ALA A 46 14.63 -14.04 9.72
N THR A 47 13.38 -14.26 10.14
CA THR A 47 12.24 -13.43 9.75
C THR A 47 12.56 -11.96 10.03
N SER A 48 12.36 -11.08 9.04
CA SER A 48 12.57 -9.64 9.21
C SER A 48 11.40 -9.04 9.99
N VAL A 49 11.67 -7.99 10.77
CA VAL A 49 10.62 -7.20 11.45
C VAL A 49 9.66 -6.53 10.46
N TRP A 50 10.05 -6.47 9.17
CA TRP A 50 9.25 -5.94 8.08
C TRP A 50 8.29 -6.97 7.45
N ASP A 51 8.44 -8.27 7.74
CA ASP A 51 7.67 -9.35 7.10
C ASP A 51 6.14 -9.27 7.34
N PRO A 52 5.63 -8.86 8.53
CA PRO A 52 4.20 -8.62 8.70
C PRO A 52 3.67 -7.51 7.80
N LEU A 53 4.39 -6.38 7.71
CA LEU A 53 4.04 -5.27 6.85
C LEU A 53 4.08 -5.66 5.37
N GLU A 54 5.10 -6.43 4.95
CA GLU A 54 5.21 -6.96 3.59
C GLU A 54 3.97 -7.76 3.19
N ARG A 55 3.53 -8.70 4.05
CA ARG A 55 2.31 -9.49 3.82
C ARG A 55 1.08 -8.60 3.70
N ALA A 56 0.91 -7.64 4.62
CA ALA A 56 -0.23 -6.72 4.58
C ALA A 56 -0.27 -5.88 3.28
N VAL A 57 0.89 -5.46 2.75
CA VAL A 57 0.95 -4.71 1.48
C VAL A 57 0.61 -5.59 0.28
N VAL A 58 1.06 -6.86 0.26
CA VAL A 58 0.70 -7.82 -0.79
C VAL A 58 -0.80 -8.07 -0.79
N ASP A 59 -1.40 -8.31 0.38
CA ASP A 59 -2.82 -8.57 0.52
C ASP A 59 -3.64 -7.34 0.09
N ALA A 60 -3.23 -6.13 0.49
CA ALA A 60 -3.89 -4.89 0.08
C ALA A 60 -3.77 -4.62 -1.42
N ALA A 61 -2.61 -4.86 -2.04
CA ALA A 61 -2.43 -4.72 -3.48
C ALA A 61 -3.30 -5.73 -4.26
N THR A 62 -3.46 -6.95 -3.73
CA THR A 62 -4.33 -7.98 -4.31
C THR A 62 -5.80 -7.58 -4.21
N ALA A 63 -6.26 -7.14 -3.02
CA ALA A 63 -7.61 -6.63 -2.83
C ALA A 63 -7.90 -5.42 -3.72
N LEU A 64 -6.90 -4.55 -3.96
CA LEU A 64 -7.02 -3.40 -4.85
C LEU A 64 -7.22 -3.80 -6.33
N TRP A 65 -6.57 -4.89 -6.75
CA TRP A 65 -6.75 -5.45 -8.08
C TRP A 65 -8.17 -6.03 -8.28
N GLU A 66 -8.68 -6.76 -7.28
CA GLU A 66 -10.01 -7.37 -7.34
C GLU A 66 -11.14 -6.32 -7.37
N SER A 67 -10.85 -5.13 -6.84
CA SER A 67 -11.78 -4.00 -6.66
C SER A 67 -11.72 -2.93 -7.77
N ALA A 68 -11.13 -3.24 -8.93
CA ALA A 68 -10.96 -2.32 -10.06
C ALA A 68 -12.25 -1.53 -10.39
N GLY A 69 -12.20 -0.21 -10.22
CA GLY A 69 -13.33 0.71 -10.46
C GLY A 69 -13.58 1.75 -9.36
N SER A 70 -12.84 1.72 -8.25
CA SER A 70 -12.89 2.77 -7.21
C SER A 70 -11.97 3.95 -7.56
N ASP A 71 -12.42 5.18 -7.30
CA ASP A 71 -11.63 6.41 -7.49
C ASP A 71 -10.35 6.41 -6.63
N LEU A 72 -10.31 5.62 -5.56
CA LEU A 72 -9.17 5.50 -4.65
C LEU A 72 -8.10 4.52 -5.16
N VAL A 73 -8.36 3.80 -6.26
CA VAL A 73 -7.44 2.78 -6.79
C VAL A 73 -6.09 3.37 -7.19
N GLU A 74 -6.06 4.58 -7.72
CA GLU A 74 -4.80 5.21 -8.11
C GLU A 74 -3.94 5.57 -6.90
N ASP A 75 -4.54 6.25 -5.92
CA ASP A 75 -3.84 6.72 -4.71
C ASP A 75 -3.41 5.55 -3.81
N LEU A 76 -4.28 4.57 -3.60
CA LEU A 76 -3.96 3.36 -2.83
C LEU A 76 -2.93 2.49 -3.55
N GLY A 77 -2.98 2.43 -4.88
CA GLY A 77 -1.98 1.75 -5.69
C GLY A 77 -0.62 2.42 -5.59
N ALA A 78 -0.58 3.75 -5.63
CA ALA A 78 0.64 4.53 -5.44
C ALA A 78 1.19 4.37 -4.01
N TYR A 79 0.32 4.30 -3.00
CA TYR A 79 0.71 4.03 -1.62
C TYR A 79 1.33 2.63 -1.45
N CYS A 80 0.73 1.58 -2.00
CA CYS A 80 1.31 0.24 -2.00
C CYS A 80 2.68 0.22 -2.70
N ALA A 81 2.83 0.92 -3.82
CA ALA A 81 4.10 1.05 -4.54
C ALA A 81 5.16 1.83 -3.76
N PHE A 82 4.76 2.80 -2.94
CA PHE A 82 5.66 3.50 -2.02
C PHE A 82 6.20 2.54 -0.95
N LEU A 83 5.31 1.78 -0.29
CA LEU A 83 5.72 0.82 0.74
C LEU A 83 6.58 -0.31 0.18
N ALA A 84 6.23 -0.84 -0.99
CA ALA A 84 7.01 -1.88 -1.67
C ALA A 84 8.45 -1.41 -1.95
N ARG A 85 8.63 -0.15 -2.36
CA ARG A 85 9.96 0.45 -2.56
C ARG A 85 10.74 0.63 -1.27
N GLU A 86 10.09 1.01 -0.17
CA GLU A 86 10.78 1.11 1.13
C GLU A 86 11.19 -0.28 1.65
N LEU A 87 10.37 -1.30 1.43
CA LEU A 87 10.69 -2.70 1.71
C LEU A 87 11.89 -3.17 0.88
N GLU A 88 11.88 -2.94 -0.43
CA GLU A 88 12.99 -3.28 -1.32
C GLU A 88 14.30 -2.58 -0.90
N ARG A 89 14.24 -1.28 -0.62
CA ARG A 89 15.40 -0.49 -0.14
C ARG A 89 15.92 -0.98 1.21
N ASN A 90 15.06 -1.42 2.12
CA ASN A 90 15.49 -2.01 3.38
C ASN A 90 16.21 -3.33 3.13
N GLU A 91 15.65 -4.19 2.27
CA GLU A 91 16.27 -5.47 1.95
C GLU A 91 17.64 -5.24 1.31
N GLN A 92 17.79 -4.37 0.31
CA GLN A 92 19.08 -4.12 -0.35
C GLN A 92 20.22 -3.67 0.59
N ARG A 93 19.89 -3.11 1.74
CA ARG A 93 20.88 -2.61 2.71
C ARG A 93 21.48 -3.69 3.62
N ASP A 94 20.88 -4.87 3.70
CA ASP A 94 21.32 -5.98 4.56
C ASP A 94 21.64 -5.53 6.00
N LEU A 95 20.72 -4.75 6.57
CA LEU A 95 20.92 -4.14 7.88
C LEU A 95 20.81 -5.19 9.00
N PRO A 96 21.52 -5.00 10.12
CA PRO A 96 21.29 -5.78 11.31
C PRO A 96 19.87 -5.51 11.88
N PRO A 97 19.27 -6.47 12.62
CA PRO A 97 17.87 -6.38 13.06
C PRO A 97 17.49 -5.11 13.84
N ALA A 98 18.42 -4.57 14.65
CA ALA A 98 18.19 -3.34 15.39
C ALA A 98 18.02 -2.12 14.47
N GLU A 99 18.83 -2.04 13.41
CA GLU A 99 18.74 -0.96 12.41
C GLU A 99 17.51 -1.12 11.50
N GLU A 100 17.13 -2.36 11.16
CA GLU A 100 15.85 -2.62 10.48
C GLU A 100 14.66 -2.08 11.29
N THR A 101 14.69 -2.32 12.61
CA THR A 101 13.65 -1.86 13.55
C THR A 101 13.61 -0.33 13.59
N MET A 102 14.76 0.33 13.79
CA MET A 102 14.83 1.79 13.83
C MET A 102 14.31 2.44 12.54
N ARG A 103 14.64 1.84 11.38
CA ARG A 103 14.17 2.34 10.09
C ARG A 103 12.66 2.20 9.95
N LEU A 104 12.09 1.07 10.38
CA LEU A 104 10.64 0.86 10.37
C LEU A 104 9.94 1.86 11.30
N CYS A 105 10.43 2.05 12.53
CA CYS A 105 9.91 3.04 13.47
C CYS A 105 9.97 4.47 12.91
N SER A 106 10.98 4.79 12.09
CA SER A 106 11.11 6.10 11.45
C SER A 106 10.19 6.27 10.24
N LEU A 107 9.91 5.19 9.52
CA LEU A 107 8.97 5.18 8.39
C LEU A 107 7.50 5.21 8.85
N ALA A 108 7.18 4.53 9.95
CA ALA A 108 5.81 4.24 10.32
C ALA A 108 4.91 5.48 10.49
N PRO A 109 5.34 6.57 11.16
CA PRO A 109 4.49 7.76 11.32
C PRO A 109 4.10 8.41 9.99
N ARG A 110 5.07 8.63 9.10
CA ARG A 110 4.79 9.23 7.78
C ARG A 110 3.95 8.34 6.87
N ALA A 111 4.08 7.02 7.01
CA ALA A 111 3.27 6.06 6.27
C ALA A 111 1.83 6.04 6.80
N LEU A 112 1.64 6.11 8.12
CA LEU A 112 0.33 6.25 8.75
C LEU A 112 -0.37 7.54 8.34
N ASP A 113 0.33 8.68 8.40
CA ASP A 113 -0.23 9.97 8.02
C ASP A 113 -0.70 9.96 6.56
N ALA A 114 0.11 9.40 5.65
CA ALA A 114 -0.25 9.26 4.25
C ALA A 114 -1.46 8.33 4.05
N LEU A 115 -1.49 7.20 4.77
CA LEU A 115 -2.60 6.25 4.70
C LEU A 115 -3.90 6.86 5.23
N ASP A 116 -3.87 7.58 6.34
CA ASP A 116 -5.06 8.19 6.93
C ASP A 116 -5.64 9.30 6.02
N VAL A 117 -4.78 10.01 5.26
CA VAL A 117 -5.22 10.97 4.24
C VAL A 117 -5.89 10.28 3.06
N ILE A 118 -5.32 9.20 2.55
CA ILE A 118 -5.80 8.51 1.34
C ILE A 118 -7.02 7.63 1.64
N ALA A 119 -6.93 6.83 2.71
CA ALA A 119 -7.92 5.82 3.07
C ALA A 119 -8.99 6.36 4.04
N GLY A 120 -8.92 7.62 4.47
CA GLY A 120 -9.94 8.27 5.31
C GLY A 120 -11.38 7.96 4.87
N PRO A 121 -11.73 8.07 3.57
CA PRO A 121 -13.07 7.70 3.09
C PRO A 121 -13.41 6.21 3.24
N LEU A 122 -12.44 5.29 3.10
CA LEU A 122 -12.63 3.84 3.27
C LEU A 122 -12.81 3.42 4.73
N LEU A 123 -12.30 4.23 5.67
CA LEU A 123 -12.34 3.93 7.10
C LEU A 123 -13.55 4.59 7.79
N THR A 124 -14.45 5.23 7.04
CA THR A 124 -15.73 5.75 7.55
C THR A 124 -16.84 4.70 7.48
N GLU A 125 -17.85 4.81 8.35
CA GLU A 125 -19.01 3.89 8.48
C GLU A 125 -19.75 3.63 7.14
N ARG A 126 -19.58 4.50 6.14
CA ARG A 126 -20.14 4.32 4.78
C ARG A 126 -19.51 3.17 3.99
N ALA A 127 -18.33 2.70 4.37
CA ALA A 127 -17.63 1.60 3.69
C ALA A 127 -18.31 0.23 3.91
N GLU A 128 -19.17 0.10 4.91
CA GLU A 128 -19.79 -1.18 5.26
C GLU A 128 -20.86 -1.65 4.28
N ALA A 129 -21.38 -0.76 3.43
CA ALA A 129 -22.49 -1.08 2.53
C ALA A 129 -22.09 -1.94 1.31
N ASN A 130 -20.82 -1.91 0.90
CA ASN A 130 -20.33 -2.67 -0.26
C ASN A 130 -19.20 -3.63 0.17
N PRO A 131 -19.29 -4.94 -0.17
CA PRO A 131 -18.31 -5.94 0.23
C PRO A 131 -16.89 -5.64 -0.30
N VAL A 132 -16.79 -5.00 -1.46
CA VAL A 132 -15.50 -4.60 -2.07
C VAL A 132 -14.81 -3.53 -1.23
N THR A 133 -15.54 -2.50 -0.82
CA THR A 133 -15.03 -1.46 0.09
C THR A 133 -14.68 -2.01 1.46
N ARG A 134 -15.42 -3.01 1.96
CA ARG A 134 -15.11 -3.67 3.22
C ARG A 134 -13.79 -4.45 3.15
N GLU A 135 -13.56 -5.18 2.07
CA GLU A 135 -12.31 -5.92 1.89
C GLU A 135 -11.11 -4.96 1.75
N MET A 136 -11.26 -3.86 1.01
CA MET A 136 -10.23 -2.81 0.97
C MET A 136 -9.99 -2.20 2.35
N ALA A 137 -11.05 -1.83 3.09
CA ALA A 137 -10.92 -1.26 4.43
C ALA A 137 -10.21 -2.23 5.39
N ARG A 138 -10.50 -3.53 5.29
CA ARG A 138 -9.81 -4.57 6.06
C ARG A 138 -8.33 -4.67 5.69
N ALA A 139 -8.01 -4.74 4.40
CA ALA A 139 -6.64 -4.92 3.94
C ALA A 139 -5.75 -3.71 4.27
N PHE A 140 -6.23 -2.50 3.99
CA PHE A 140 -5.51 -1.27 4.36
C PHE A 140 -5.53 -1.01 5.88
N GLY A 141 -6.58 -1.46 6.58
CA GLY A 141 -6.62 -1.49 8.05
C GLY A 141 -5.54 -2.38 8.66
N GLN A 142 -5.19 -3.50 8.02
CA GLN A 142 -4.08 -4.34 8.46
C GLN A 142 -2.74 -3.60 8.31
N ILE A 143 -2.49 -2.93 7.17
CA ILE A 143 -1.28 -2.11 7.00
C ILE A 143 -1.20 -1.06 8.12
N ARG A 144 -2.30 -0.37 8.39
CA ARG A 144 -2.39 0.62 9.47
C ARG A 144 -2.02 0.01 10.83
N ALA A 145 -2.56 -1.16 11.17
CA ALA A 145 -2.26 -1.85 12.43
C ALA A 145 -0.76 -2.20 12.55
N GLU A 146 -0.13 -2.75 11.51
CA GLU A 146 1.29 -3.07 11.51
C GLU A 146 2.17 -1.83 11.70
N LEU A 147 1.84 -0.73 11.02
CA LEU A 147 2.55 0.54 11.17
C LEU A 147 2.36 1.15 12.58
N MET A 148 1.16 1.03 13.16
CA MET A 148 0.92 1.47 14.54
C MET A 148 1.76 0.68 15.55
N MET A 149 1.84 -0.64 15.39
CA MET A 149 2.67 -1.50 16.24
C MET A 149 4.16 -1.18 16.12
N ALA A 150 4.61 -0.75 14.94
CA ALA A 150 5.97 -0.31 14.70
C ALA A 150 6.25 1.11 15.20
N THR A 151 5.23 1.91 15.45
CA THR A 151 5.41 3.25 16.00
C THR A 151 5.64 3.10 17.50
N PRO A 152 6.82 3.44 18.04
CA PRO A 152 7.00 3.43 19.48
C PRO A 152 5.95 4.37 20.07
N HIS A 153 5.11 3.87 20.97
CA HIS A 153 4.31 4.75 21.81
C HIS A 153 5.30 5.68 22.49
N PHE A 154 5.37 6.93 22.04
CA PHE A 154 5.89 8.00 22.87
C PHE A 154 4.95 8.06 24.06
N THR A 155 5.22 7.23 25.06
CA THR A 155 4.85 7.53 26.43
C THR A 155 5.46 8.89 26.67
N LYS A 156 4.61 9.92 26.73
CA LYS A 156 5.00 11.22 27.26
C LYS A 156 5.71 10.94 28.58
N ALA A 157 7.03 11.12 28.58
CA ALA A 157 7.75 11.33 29.81
C ALA A 157 7.37 12.73 30.30
N ALA A 158 6.99 12.79 31.58
CA ALA A 158 6.58 13.92 32.40
C ALA A 158 5.10 14.34 32.30
#